data_AF-A0A1H7DH15-F1
#
_entry.id   AF-A0A1H7DH15-F1
#
_cell.length_a   1.000
_cell.length_b   1.000
_cell.length_c   1.000
_cell.angle_alpha   90.00
_cell.angle_beta   90.00
_cell.angle_gamma   90.00
#
_symmetry.space_group_name_H-M   'P 1'
#
loop_
_entity.id
_entity.type
_entity.pdbx_description
1 polymer ?
#
loop_
_entity_poly.entity_id
_entity_poly.type
_entity_poly.pdbx_seq_one_letter_code
_entity_poly.pdbx_strand_id
1 'polypeptide(L)'
;MSDASPVFLRDVATGDVVPAELVCGIGVPHLLDWHNAWQPELGAIKATLYEQGVPKADWPQSGHWRWPEKVEESGLLGFETFCVTAYGMTQAMMRIDVTTMQSRLADTAGRPIAYVDYLEVAPWNQPIVGMQRRFKGAGLILMIAAAALSDQQEFKGRVGLHSLPQSESFYRDLGMIDFGPDAEVHGELCYFEMTADVAQALIAQE
;
A
#
# COMPACT_ATOMS: atom_id res chain seq x y z
N MET A 1 -5.33 2.41 -22.47
CA MET A 1 -6.31 1.56 -21.76
C MET A 1 -5.55 0.98 -20.59
N SER A 2 -5.91 1.36 -19.37
CA SER A 2 -5.31 0.77 -18.16
C SER A 2 -5.69 -0.70 -18.12
N ASP A 3 -4.70 -1.58 -17.99
CA ASP A 3 -4.94 -3.01 -17.81
C ASP A 3 -5.58 -3.23 -16.43
N ALA A 4 -6.62 -4.04 -16.38
CA ALA A 4 -7.41 -4.27 -15.17
C ALA A 4 -7.68 -5.76 -14.99
N SER A 5 -7.30 -6.29 -13.83
CA SER A 5 -7.45 -7.71 -13.47
C SER A 5 -8.52 -7.86 -12.39
N PRO A 6 -9.42 -8.86 -12.51
CA PRO A 6 -10.42 -9.11 -11.48
C PRO A 6 -9.75 -9.60 -10.19
N VAL A 7 -10.14 -9.01 -9.07
CA VAL A 7 -9.71 -9.38 -7.72
C VAL A 7 -10.89 -9.34 -6.77
N PHE A 8 -10.69 -9.76 -5.52
CA PHE A 8 -11.77 -9.81 -4.55
C PHE A 8 -11.39 -9.15 -3.23
N LEU A 9 -12.28 -8.28 -2.74
CA LEU A 9 -12.24 -7.75 -1.39
C LEU A 9 -13.19 -8.55 -0.51
N ARG A 10 -13.07 -8.35 0.80
CA ARG A 10 -14.02 -8.87 1.79
C ARG A 10 -14.75 -7.74 2.48
N ASP A 11 -16.08 -7.74 2.42
CA ASP A 11 -16.90 -6.87 3.26
C ASP A 11 -16.82 -7.33 4.71
N VAL A 12 -16.49 -6.41 5.62
CA VAL A 12 -16.31 -6.75 7.04
C VAL A 12 -17.64 -6.92 7.75
N ALA A 13 -18.66 -6.16 7.36
CA ALA A 13 -19.96 -6.18 8.01
C ALA A 13 -20.73 -7.46 7.66
N THR A 14 -20.73 -7.85 6.39
CA THR A 14 -21.47 -9.04 5.94
C THR A 14 -20.60 -10.30 5.88
N GLY A 15 -19.27 -10.13 5.74
CA GLY A 15 -18.34 -11.22 5.50
C GLY A 15 -18.26 -11.67 4.04
N ASP A 16 -19.04 -11.05 3.15
CA ASP A 16 -19.17 -11.42 1.75
C ASP A 16 -17.92 -11.10 0.93
N VAL A 17 -17.76 -11.86 -0.15
CA VAL A 17 -16.80 -11.58 -1.20
C VAL A 17 -17.33 -10.44 -2.08
N VAL A 18 -16.51 -9.41 -2.26
CA VAL A 18 -16.84 -8.22 -3.04
C VAL A 18 -15.99 -8.20 -4.31
N PRO A 19 -16.59 -8.24 -5.51
CA PRO A 19 -15.88 -8.06 -6.76
C PRO A 19 -15.15 -6.71 -6.81
N ALA A 20 -13.90 -6.74 -7.22
CA ALA A 20 -13.02 -5.60 -7.32
C ALA A 20 -12.10 -5.75 -8.55
N GLU A 21 -11.39 -4.68 -8.89
CA GLU A 21 -10.40 -4.67 -9.98
C GLU A 21 -9.07 -4.13 -9.47
N LEU A 22 -7.98 -4.84 -9.78
CA LEU A 22 -6.62 -4.33 -9.69
C LEU A 22 -6.31 -3.64 -11.01
N VAL A 23 -6.02 -2.35 -10.96
CA VAL A 23 -5.77 -1.52 -12.15
C VAL A 23 -4.30 -1.10 -12.16
N CYS A 24 -3.64 -1.34 -13.30
CA CYS A 24 -2.31 -0.82 -13.59
C CYS A 24 -2.42 0.67 -13.96
N GLY A 25 -1.85 1.52 -13.11
CA GLY A 25 -1.88 2.97 -13.23
C GLY A 25 -2.89 3.66 -12.31
N ILE A 26 -2.53 4.86 -11.86
CA ILE A 26 -3.44 5.78 -11.17
C ILE A 26 -3.80 6.92 -12.13
N GLY A 27 -5.07 6.95 -12.57
CA GLY A 27 -5.60 7.97 -13.48
C GLY A 27 -6.41 9.06 -12.80
N VAL A 28 -6.88 10.03 -13.59
CA VAL A 28 -7.71 11.16 -13.13
C VAL A 28 -8.93 10.71 -12.32
N PRO A 29 -9.71 9.68 -12.70
CA PRO A 29 -10.85 9.23 -11.89
C PRO A 29 -10.45 8.83 -10.47
N HIS A 30 -9.32 8.13 -10.31
CA HIS A 30 -8.84 7.68 -9.01
C HIS A 30 -8.38 8.85 -8.13
N LEU A 31 -7.74 9.85 -8.74
CA LEU A 31 -7.37 11.09 -8.05
C LEU A 31 -8.59 11.92 -7.64
N LEU A 32 -9.67 11.90 -8.45
CA LEU A 32 -10.93 12.53 -8.09
C LEU A 32 -11.62 11.81 -6.92
N ASP A 33 -11.60 10.47 -6.87
CA ASP A 33 -12.09 9.71 -5.71
C ASP A 33 -11.30 10.07 -4.44
N TRP A 34 -9.97 10.11 -4.54
CA TRP A 34 -9.12 10.51 -3.43
C TRP A 34 -9.46 11.93 -2.95
N HIS A 35 -9.59 12.88 -3.87
CA HIS A 35 -9.86 14.27 -3.50
C HIS A 35 -11.28 14.48 -2.96
N ASN A 36 -12.29 13.89 -3.60
CA ASN A 36 -13.70 14.18 -3.31
C ASN A 36 -14.31 13.26 -2.25
N ALA A 37 -13.75 12.06 -2.03
CA ALA A 37 -14.26 11.10 -1.06
C ALA A 37 -13.26 10.85 0.08
N TRP A 38 -11.99 10.58 -0.22
CA TRP A 38 -11.03 10.22 0.84
C TRP A 38 -10.66 11.42 1.71
N GLN A 39 -10.35 12.57 1.12
CA GLN A 39 -9.95 13.74 1.91
C GLN A 39 -11.06 14.24 2.86
N PRO A 40 -12.33 14.37 2.44
CA PRO A 40 -13.42 14.72 3.36
C PRO A 40 -13.63 13.69 4.47
N GLU A 41 -13.61 12.40 4.14
CA GLU A 41 -13.76 11.31 5.12
C GLU A 41 -12.62 11.35 6.15
N LEU A 42 -11.39 11.51 5.68
CA LEU A 42 -10.22 11.63 6.55
C LEU A 42 -10.32 12.85 7.47
N GLY A 43 -10.87 13.96 6.97
CA GLY A 43 -11.18 15.15 7.78
C GLY A 43 -12.20 14.85 8.87
N ALA A 44 -13.29 14.17 8.54
CA ALA A 44 -14.33 13.75 9.49
C ALA A 44 -13.76 12.81 10.56
N ILE A 45 -12.97 11.82 10.17
CA ILE A 45 -12.30 10.89 11.07
C ILE A 45 -11.38 11.65 12.05
N LYS A 46 -10.52 12.54 11.54
CA LYS A 46 -9.62 13.34 12.39
C LYS A 46 -10.39 14.21 13.39
N ALA A 47 -11.55 14.77 12.98
CA ALA A 47 -12.42 15.51 13.89
C ALA A 47 -13.00 14.61 15.00
N THR A 48 -13.49 13.42 14.65
CA THR A 48 -13.99 12.44 15.63
C THR A 48 -12.89 11.99 16.60
N LEU A 49 -11.69 11.68 16.11
CA LEU A 49 -10.55 11.29 16.96
C LEU A 49 -10.14 12.42 17.91
N TYR A 50 -10.20 13.67 17.45
CA TYR A 50 -9.96 14.84 18.29
C TYR A 50 -11.00 14.97 19.42
N GLU A 51 -12.29 14.85 19.10
CA GLU A 51 -13.38 14.91 20.08
C GLU A 51 -13.29 13.78 21.11
N GLN A 52 -12.84 12.60 20.70
CA GLN A 52 -12.62 11.44 21.57
C GLN A 52 -11.33 11.51 22.38
N GLY A 53 -10.49 12.54 22.18
CA GLY A 53 -9.21 12.69 22.88
C GLY A 53 -8.17 11.64 22.49
N VAL A 54 -8.29 11.03 21.31
CA VAL A 54 -7.34 10.02 20.82
C VAL A 54 -5.99 10.68 20.54
N PRO A 55 -4.87 10.13 21.06
CA PRO A 55 -3.53 10.66 20.79
C PRO A 55 -3.24 10.77 19.29
N LYS A 56 -2.56 11.85 18.88
CA LYS A 56 -2.19 12.06 17.47
C LYS A 56 -1.35 10.93 16.85
N ALA A 57 -0.61 10.18 17.68
CA ALA A 57 0.17 9.03 17.22
C ALA A 57 -0.70 7.91 16.63
N ASP A 58 -1.95 7.82 17.07
CA ASP A 58 -2.94 6.82 16.63
C ASP A 58 -3.84 7.34 15.50
N TRP A 59 -3.58 8.56 15.00
CA TRP A 59 -4.30 9.12 13.84
C TRP A 59 -3.71 8.57 12.55
N PRO A 60 -4.47 8.54 11.44
CA PRO A 60 -3.95 8.13 10.13
C PRO A 60 -2.68 8.88 9.73
N GLN A 61 -1.57 8.14 9.66
CA GLN A 61 -0.22 8.65 9.46
C GLN A 61 0.05 8.99 7.99
N SER A 62 -0.64 8.35 7.04
CA SER A 62 -0.56 8.67 5.60
C SER A 62 -1.31 9.97 5.23
N GLY A 63 -2.06 10.56 6.17
CA GLY A 63 -3.01 11.63 5.89
C GLY A 63 -2.43 12.99 5.47
N HIS A 64 -1.12 13.07 5.22
CA HIS A 64 -0.40 14.22 4.69
C HIS A 64 0.10 13.98 3.26
N TRP A 65 -0.02 12.75 2.73
CA TRP A 65 0.37 12.42 1.37
C TRP A 65 -0.55 13.08 0.35
N ARG A 66 0.03 13.61 -0.72
CA ARG A 66 -0.69 14.25 -1.82
C ARG A 66 -0.55 13.41 -3.07
N TRP A 67 -1.49 12.48 -3.30
CA TRP A 67 -1.42 11.54 -4.44
C TRP A 67 -1.25 12.19 -5.81
N PRO A 68 -1.86 13.35 -6.14
CA PRO A 68 -1.60 14.00 -7.42
C PRO A 68 -0.11 14.29 -7.67
N GLU A 69 0.62 14.72 -6.64
CA GLU A 69 2.07 14.97 -6.72
C GLU A 69 2.84 13.66 -6.92
N LYS A 70 2.45 12.60 -6.20
CA LYS A 70 3.11 11.29 -6.27
C LYS A 70 2.92 10.60 -7.62
N VAL A 71 1.76 10.80 -8.25
CA VAL A 71 1.48 10.30 -9.60
C VAL A 71 2.24 11.13 -10.65
N GLU A 72 2.31 12.45 -10.50
CA GLU A 72 3.10 13.30 -11.40
C GLU A 72 4.60 12.97 -11.35
N GLU A 73 5.14 12.77 -10.15
CA GLU A 73 6.52 12.28 -9.93
C GLU A 73 6.76 10.88 -10.54
N SER A 74 5.72 10.09 -10.77
CA SER A 74 5.80 8.77 -11.40
C SER A 74 5.86 8.82 -12.94
N GLY A 75 5.73 9.99 -13.56
CA GLY A 75 5.95 10.16 -15.01
C GLY A 75 7.42 10.02 -15.45
N LEU A 76 8.34 9.85 -14.49
CA LEU A 76 9.74 9.54 -14.71
C LEU A 76 9.92 8.03 -14.97
N LEU A 77 10.89 7.67 -15.82
CA LEU A 77 11.25 6.27 -16.06
C LEU A 77 11.60 5.59 -14.74
N GLY A 78 10.94 4.47 -14.40
CA GLY A 78 11.28 3.64 -13.24
C GLY A 78 10.27 3.61 -12.09
N PHE A 79 9.12 4.29 -12.22
CA PHE A 79 8.02 4.16 -11.28
C PHE A 79 6.82 3.46 -11.90
N GLU A 80 6.20 2.56 -11.13
CA GLU A 80 4.95 1.91 -11.46
C GLU A 80 3.88 2.26 -10.42
N THR A 81 2.63 2.35 -10.84
CA THR A 81 1.52 2.65 -9.94
C THR A 81 0.39 1.65 -10.10
N PHE A 82 -0.28 1.33 -9.00
CA PHE A 82 -1.41 0.42 -8.98
C PHE A 82 -2.52 1.00 -8.12
N CYS A 83 -3.76 0.64 -8.43
CA CYS A 83 -4.88 0.90 -7.53
C CYS A 83 -5.87 -0.26 -7.52
N VAL A 84 -6.65 -0.36 -6.45
CA VAL A 84 -7.76 -1.31 -6.35
C VAL A 84 -9.05 -0.52 -6.40
N THR A 85 -9.99 -0.89 -7.25
CA THR A 85 -11.32 -0.30 -7.34
C THR A 85 -12.39 -1.33 -6.95
N ALA A 86 -13.47 -0.87 -6.33
CA ALA A 86 -14.65 -1.70 -6.06
C ALA A 86 -15.89 -0.82 -6.04
N TYR A 87 -16.99 -1.31 -6.62
CA TYR A 87 -18.24 -0.55 -6.77
C TYR A 87 -18.03 0.85 -7.39
N GLY A 88 -17.14 0.96 -8.37
CA GLY A 88 -16.83 2.22 -9.07
C GLY A 88 -16.08 3.26 -8.23
N MET A 89 -15.47 2.85 -7.12
CA MET A 89 -14.71 3.74 -6.22
C MET A 89 -13.33 3.16 -5.93
N THR A 90 -12.31 4.01 -5.94
CA THR A 90 -10.94 3.67 -5.56
C THR A 90 -10.86 3.31 -4.07
N GLN A 91 -10.31 2.13 -3.77
CA GLN A 91 -10.22 1.54 -2.43
C GLN A 91 -8.80 1.52 -1.87
N ALA A 92 -7.79 1.55 -2.73
CA ALA A 92 -6.37 1.64 -2.35
C ALA A 92 -5.52 2.10 -3.52
N MET A 93 -4.37 2.71 -3.24
CA MET A 93 -3.39 3.17 -4.22
C MET A 93 -1.97 2.82 -3.75
N MET A 94 -1.09 2.52 -4.71
CA MET A 94 0.31 2.21 -4.49
C MET A 94 1.21 2.83 -5.57
N ARG A 95 2.42 3.23 -5.17
CA ARG A 95 3.53 3.60 -6.05
C ARG A 95 4.76 2.76 -5.70
N ILE A 96 5.47 2.31 -6.73
CA ILE A 96 6.65 1.45 -6.64
C ILE A 96 7.79 2.08 -7.44
N ASP A 97 8.99 2.14 -6.85
CA ASP A 97 10.26 2.39 -7.53
C ASP A 97 10.93 1.05 -7.88
N VAL A 98 11.22 0.82 -9.17
CA VAL A 98 11.88 -0.41 -9.65
C VAL A 98 13.34 -0.18 -10.06
N THR A 99 13.93 0.97 -9.72
CA THR A 99 15.23 1.40 -10.27
C THR A 99 16.26 1.82 -9.24
N THR A 100 15.85 2.39 -8.10
CA THR A 100 16.81 3.07 -7.21
C THR A 100 17.28 2.21 -6.03
N MET A 101 16.47 1.24 -5.62
CA MET A 101 16.69 0.51 -4.37
C MET A 101 17.24 -0.90 -4.59
N GLN A 102 18.00 -1.36 -3.60
CA GLN A 102 18.66 -2.66 -3.61
C GLN A 102 18.40 -3.41 -2.31
N SER A 103 18.42 -4.73 -2.38
CA SER A 103 18.14 -5.61 -1.26
C SER A 103 19.24 -5.52 -0.19
N ARG A 104 18.81 -5.57 1.07
CA ARG A 104 19.64 -5.64 2.28
C ARG A 104 19.67 -7.06 2.88
N LEU A 105 18.87 -8.00 2.38
CA LEU A 105 18.98 -9.42 2.74
C LEU A 105 20.37 -9.97 2.41
N ALA A 106 20.92 -10.79 3.30
CA ALA A 106 22.31 -11.24 3.21
C ALA A 106 22.63 -12.07 1.96
N ASP A 107 21.67 -12.89 1.49
CA ASP A 107 21.79 -13.75 0.31
C ASP A 107 21.57 -13.01 -1.01
N THR A 108 20.83 -11.89 -0.99
CA THR A 108 20.55 -11.06 -2.17
C THR A 108 21.08 -9.63 -2.07
N ALA A 109 22.05 -9.38 -1.20
CA ALA A 109 22.60 -8.04 -0.95
C ALA A 109 23.04 -7.35 -2.26
N GLY A 110 22.60 -6.10 -2.44
CA GLY A 110 22.92 -5.30 -3.63
C GLY A 110 22.15 -5.69 -4.91
N ARG A 111 21.24 -6.67 -4.86
CA ARG A 111 20.36 -7.01 -5.99
C ARG A 111 19.18 -6.03 -6.05
N PRO A 112 18.67 -5.71 -7.25
CA PRO A 112 17.53 -4.83 -7.38
C PRO A 112 16.27 -5.41 -6.71
N ILE A 113 15.43 -4.52 -6.21
CA ILE A 113 14.13 -4.79 -5.58
C ILE A 113 13.05 -3.89 -6.17
N ALA A 114 11.79 -4.32 -6.07
CA ALA A 114 10.65 -3.42 -6.24
C ALA A 114 10.39 -2.72 -4.89
N TYR A 115 10.67 -1.43 -4.82
CA TYR A 115 10.54 -0.67 -3.58
C TYR A 115 9.20 0.06 -3.51
N VAL A 116 8.37 -0.25 -2.52
CA VAL A 116 7.06 0.39 -2.34
C VAL A 116 7.26 1.72 -1.61
N ASP A 117 7.15 2.82 -2.35
CA ASP A 117 7.27 4.18 -1.80
C ASP A 117 6.05 4.56 -0.96
N TYR A 118 4.88 4.28 -1.52
CA TYR A 118 3.59 4.68 -0.94
C TYR A 118 2.59 3.55 -1.14
N LEU A 119 1.90 3.19 -0.06
CA LEU A 119 0.74 2.32 -0.08
C LEU A 119 -0.30 2.90 0.87
N GLU A 120 -1.44 3.31 0.33
CA GLU A 120 -2.55 3.84 1.13
C GLU A 120 -3.85 3.11 0.77
N VAL A 121 -4.62 2.73 1.79
CA VAL A 121 -6.00 2.29 1.62
C VAL A 121 -6.96 3.42 1.98
N ALA A 122 -8.13 3.43 1.35
CA ALA A 122 -9.16 4.42 1.59
C ALA A 122 -9.47 4.55 3.10
N PRO A 123 -9.83 5.74 3.60
CA PRO A 123 -9.97 5.97 5.04
C PRO A 123 -10.93 5.00 5.73
N TRP A 124 -12.05 4.65 5.09
CA TRP A 124 -13.02 3.67 5.59
C TRP A 124 -12.51 2.22 5.62
N ASN A 125 -11.35 1.92 5.05
CA ASN A 125 -10.68 0.61 5.08
C ASN A 125 -9.49 0.56 6.05
N GLN A 126 -9.11 1.70 6.66
CA GLN A 126 -7.98 1.77 7.58
C GLN A 126 -8.34 1.16 8.95
N PRO A 127 -7.40 0.49 9.64
CA PRO A 127 -7.62 -0.12 10.94
C PRO A 127 -7.60 0.92 12.09
N ILE A 128 -8.48 1.92 12.01
CA ILE A 128 -8.54 3.03 12.96
C ILE A 128 -9.28 2.58 14.23
N VAL A 129 -8.72 2.90 15.40
CA VAL A 129 -9.30 2.53 16.69
C VAL A 129 -10.72 3.10 16.82
N GLY A 130 -11.66 2.26 17.26
CA GLY A 130 -13.07 2.66 17.42
C GLY A 130 -13.87 2.75 16.12
N MET A 131 -13.25 2.46 14.96
CA MET A 131 -13.92 2.48 13.67
C MET A 131 -13.93 1.10 13.01
N GLN A 132 -15.09 0.69 12.49
CA GLN A 132 -15.20 -0.54 11.73
C GLN A 132 -14.75 -0.32 10.29
N ARG A 133 -13.79 -1.13 9.84
CA ARG A 133 -13.39 -1.18 8.42
C ARG A 133 -14.56 -1.61 7.54
N ARG A 134 -14.70 -1.02 6.36
CA ARG A 134 -15.66 -1.45 5.34
C ARG A 134 -15.17 -2.68 4.60
N PHE A 135 -13.99 -2.61 4.00
CA PHE A 135 -13.37 -3.70 3.25
C PHE A 135 -12.03 -4.14 3.83
N LYS A 136 -11.70 -5.42 3.63
CA LYS A 136 -10.37 -6.00 3.84
C LYS A 136 -9.83 -6.54 2.51
N GLY A 137 -8.50 -6.63 2.42
CA GLY A 137 -7.80 -7.24 1.28
C GLY A 137 -7.10 -6.25 0.35
N ALA A 138 -7.50 -4.98 0.32
CA ALA A 138 -6.97 -4.02 -0.67
C ALA A 138 -5.45 -3.81 -0.56
N GLY A 139 -4.90 -3.68 0.65
CA GLY A 139 -3.44 -3.59 0.85
C GLY A 139 -2.71 -4.88 0.50
N LEU A 140 -3.29 -6.05 0.76
CA LEU A 140 -2.72 -7.35 0.39
C LEU A 140 -2.65 -7.50 -1.13
N ILE A 141 -3.73 -7.18 -1.85
CA ILE A 141 -3.76 -7.20 -3.31
C ILE A 141 -2.64 -6.33 -3.89
N LEU A 142 -2.42 -5.14 -3.33
CA LEU A 142 -1.34 -4.26 -3.78
C LEU A 142 0.05 -4.87 -3.49
N MET A 143 0.26 -5.51 -2.34
CA MET A 143 1.52 -6.21 -2.06
C MET A 143 1.76 -7.42 -2.98
N ILE A 144 0.70 -8.14 -3.35
CA ILE A 144 0.78 -9.21 -4.37
C ILE A 144 1.18 -8.62 -5.72
N ALA A 145 0.57 -7.50 -6.13
CA ALA A 145 0.93 -6.79 -7.36
C ALA A 145 2.40 -6.33 -7.37
N ALA A 146 2.92 -5.85 -6.23
CA ALA A 146 4.32 -5.47 -6.09
C ALA A 146 5.27 -6.67 -6.25
N ALA A 147 4.93 -7.82 -5.65
CA ALA A 147 5.70 -9.05 -5.80
C ALA A 147 5.65 -9.58 -7.25
N ALA A 148 4.49 -9.56 -7.89
CA ALA A 148 4.31 -9.95 -9.28
C ALA A 148 5.11 -9.04 -10.24
N LEU A 149 5.04 -7.71 -10.03
CA LEU A 149 5.87 -6.76 -10.79
C LEU A 149 7.36 -7.05 -10.60
N SER A 150 7.79 -7.29 -9.36
CA SER A 150 9.17 -7.65 -9.06
C SER A 150 9.63 -8.89 -9.83
N ASP A 151 8.80 -9.92 -9.94
CA ASP A 151 9.13 -11.11 -10.74
C ASP A 151 9.19 -10.80 -12.25
N GLN A 152 8.26 -9.98 -12.77
CA GLN A 152 8.25 -9.53 -14.17
C GLN A 152 9.51 -8.71 -14.53
N GLN A 153 10.05 -7.95 -13.57
CA GLN A 153 11.32 -7.21 -13.71
C GLN A 153 12.56 -8.10 -13.50
N GLU A 154 12.40 -9.42 -13.37
CA GLU A 154 13.45 -10.41 -13.06
C GLU A 154 14.09 -10.21 -11.67
N PHE A 155 13.45 -9.44 -10.79
CA PHE A 155 13.87 -9.23 -9.40
C PHE A 155 13.44 -10.38 -8.47
N LYS A 156 12.90 -11.48 -9.01
CA LYS A 156 12.55 -12.71 -8.28
C LYS A 156 11.57 -12.49 -7.12
N GLY A 157 10.66 -11.53 -7.27
CA GLY A 157 9.65 -11.22 -6.26
C GLY A 157 10.15 -10.38 -5.08
N ARG A 158 11.43 -9.95 -5.04
CA ARG A 158 11.95 -9.12 -3.94
C ARG A 158 11.23 -7.78 -3.86
N VAL A 159 10.66 -7.47 -2.70
CA VAL A 159 9.98 -6.22 -2.41
C VAL A 159 10.55 -5.63 -1.13
N GLY A 160 10.80 -4.33 -1.09
CA GLY A 160 11.23 -3.62 0.11
C GLY A 160 10.42 -2.35 0.35
N LEU A 161 10.36 -1.87 1.59
CA LEU A 161 9.67 -0.63 1.94
C LEU A 161 10.12 -0.10 3.31
N HIS A 162 9.91 1.20 3.52
CA HIS A 162 9.94 1.80 4.85
C HIS A 162 8.50 1.97 5.35
N SER A 163 8.19 1.39 6.51
CA SER A 163 6.83 1.38 7.06
C SER A 163 6.57 2.59 7.93
N LEU A 164 5.39 3.18 7.78
CA LEU A 164 4.80 4.00 8.84
C LEU A 164 4.52 3.11 10.08
N PRO A 165 4.74 3.61 11.31
CA PRO A 165 4.54 2.82 12.53
C PRO A 165 3.19 2.11 12.62
N GLN A 166 2.10 2.75 12.16
CA GLN A 166 0.76 2.15 12.20
C GLN A 166 0.60 0.87 11.36
N SER A 167 1.47 0.67 10.36
CA SER A 167 1.38 -0.40 9.37
C SER A 167 2.39 -1.52 9.59
N GLU A 168 3.29 -1.41 10.58
CA GLU A 168 4.34 -2.42 10.76
C GLU A 168 3.78 -3.81 11.07
N SER A 169 2.71 -3.89 11.87
CA SER A 169 2.03 -5.17 12.15
C SER A 169 1.54 -5.85 10.88
N PHE A 170 1.00 -5.09 9.93
CA PHE A 170 0.56 -5.60 8.64
C PHE A 170 1.72 -6.26 7.86
N TYR A 171 2.90 -5.64 7.82
CA TYR A 171 4.05 -6.22 7.10
C TYR A 171 4.67 -7.42 7.84
N ARG A 172 4.67 -7.41 9.18
CA ARG A 172 5.06 -8.59 9.98
C ARG A 172 4.11 -9.76 9.75
N ASP A 173 2.80 -9.50 9.69
CA ASP A 173 1.77 -10.52 9.42
C ASP A 173 1.90 -11.11 8.00
N LEU A 174 2.40 -10.33 7.03
CA LEU A 174 2.77 -10.82 5.69
C LEU A 174 4.04 -11.69 5.69
N GLY A 175 4.79 -11.75 6.79
CA GLY A 175 6.03 -12.50 6.90
C GLY A 175 7.27 -11.77 6.34
N MET A 176 7.22 -10.45 6.17
CA MET A 176 8.40 -9.68 5.76
C MET A 176 9.44 -9.65 6.89
N ILE A 177 10.72 -9.59 6.50
CA ILE A 177 11.85 -9.42 7.42
C ILE A 177 11.92 -7.97 7.86
N ASP A 178 11.84 -7.76 9.17
CA ASP A 178 11.97 -6.46 9.83
C ASP A 178 13.46 -6.18 10.13
N PHE A 179 14.02 -5.15 9.48
CA PHE A 179 15.39 -4.69 9.70
C PHE A 179 15.50 -3.64 10.81
N GLY A 180 14.36 -3.25 11.41
CA GLY A 180 14.28 -2.18 12.38
C GLY A 180 14.40 -0.78 11.79
N PRO A 181 14.49 0.24 12.64
CA PRO A 181 14.59 1.65 12.25
C PRO A 181 15.81 1.93 11.37
N ASP A 182 15.60 2.64 10.27
CA ASP A 182 16.69 3.13 9.42
C ASP A 182 17.04 4.59 9.78
N ALA A 183 18.21 4.81 10.38
CA ALA A 183 18.70 6.12 10.78
C ALA A 183 18.99 7.07 9.59
N GLU A 184 19.13 6.54 8.38
CA GLU A 184 19.36 7.34 7.17
C GLU A 184 18.04 7.87 6.58
N VAL A 185 16.89 7.36 7.06
CA VAL A 185 15.56 7.76 6.58
C VAL A 185 14.90 8.74 7.56
N HIS A 186 14.32 9.80 7.01
CA HIS A 186 13.60 10.79 7.82
C HIS A 186 12.47 10.13 8.61
N GLY A 187 12.45 10.36 9.93
CA GLY A 187 11.49 9.75 10.83
C GLY A 187 11.88 8.37 11.34
N GLU A 188 13.09 7.88 11.02
CA GLU A 188 13.64 6.60 11.49
C GLU A 188 12.66 5.43 11.24
N LEU A 189 12.06 5.41 10.05
CA LEU A 189 11.06 4.41 9.69
C LEU A 189 11.67 3.01 9.68
N CYS A 190 10.91 2.02 10.14
CA CYS A 190 11.35 0.63 10.10
C CYS A 190 11.39 0.13 8.65
N TYR A 191 12.52 -0.47 8.27
CA TYR A 191 12.70 -1.06 6.95
C TYR A 191 12.24 -2.52 6.94
N PHE A 192 11.48 -2.90 5.92
CA PHE A 192 10.99 -4.26 5.70
C PHE A 192 11.40 -4.77 4.32
N GLU A 193 11.80 -6.04 4.23
CA GLU A 193 12.02 -6.75 2.97
C GLU A 193 11.29 -8.08 2.91
N MET A 194 10.72 -8.37 1.75
CA MET A 194 10.12 -9.65 1.42
C MET A 194 11.19 -10.58 0.86
N THR A 195 11.29 -11.80 1.40
CA THR A 195 12.13 -12.84 0.80
C THR A 195 11.46 -13.37 -0.48
N ALA A 196 12.24 -14.01 -1.35
CA ALA A 196 11.69 -14.65 -2.55
C ALA A 196 10.60 -15.69 -2.20
N ASP A 197 10.77 -16.46 -1.12
CA ASP A 197 9.79 -17.46 -0.68
C ASP A 197 8.47 -16.82 -0.26
N VAL A 198 8.51 -15.72 0.49
CA VAL A 198 7.30 -14.98 0.90
C VAL A 198 6.60 -14.41 -0.34
N ALA A 199 7.36 -13.84 -1.28
CA ALA A 199 6.82 -13.29 -2.52
C ALA A 199 6.12 -14.37 -3.37
N GLN A 200 6.77 -15.52 -3.55
CA GLN A 200 6.18 -16.64 -4.30
C GLN A 200 4.94 -17.20 -3.61
N ALA A 201 4.95 -17.29 -2.28
CA ALA A 201 3.77 -17.71 -1.52
C ALA A 201 2.60 -16.72 -1.65
N LEU A 202 2.86 -15.41 -1.77
CA LEU A 202 1.84 -14.40 -2.01
C LEU A 202 1.28 -14.45 -3.43
N ILE A 203 2.15 -14.57 -4.44
CA ILE A 203 1.73 -14.67 -5.85
C ILE A 203 0.90 -15.94 -6.08
N ALA A 204 1.23 -17.05 -5.42
CA ALA A 204 0.47 -18.29 -5.53
C ALA A 204 -0.94 -18.25 -4.89
N GLN A 205 -1.29 -17.17 -4.18
CA GLN A 205 -2.63 -16.95 -3.61
C GLN A 205 -3.55 -16.14 -4.54
N GLU A 206 -3.03 -15.62 -5.66
CA GLU A 206 -3.81 -15.03 -6.77
C GLU A 206 -4.52 -16.12 -7.59
#